data_AF-A0A1D3TRA3-F1
#
_entry.id   AF-A0A1D3TRA3-F1
#
_cell.length_a   1.000
_cell.length_b   1.000
_cell.length_c   1.000
_cell.angle_alpha   90.00
_cell.angle_beta   90.00
_cell.angle_gamma   90.00
#
_symmetry.space_group_name_H-M   'P 1'
#
loop_
_entity.id
_entity.type
_entity.pdbx_description
1 polymer ?
#
loop_
_entity_poly.entity_id
_entity_poly.type
_entity_poly.pdbx_seq_one_letter_code
_entity_poly.pdbx_strand_id
1 'polypeptide(L)'
;MKISKNKLLIYILTFIIVYQDSLISITHLGFLDHIDELFILFFVARAIFYLAKRSNISSLTTKIFILLSLFWVVGVVSCLIHSSYRFSSLLMASILMVKIYLLIMSLIIHPIKEKTYYHFVDALLFAGKITAVTGIVNFIAPSLWTKLIPFAYDYTRQGLPSVMGLFIHAGQYGWFMLFISILYYSKYRTNKEKRSLYLFIVYACLACLSMKVKVVLGIATILLFDSFVLQKKRIDAKKIIIPFIGVGFVIFFFGGLISETYQMYFTDSGGSARYAFLVGSLSIIKDFFPLGVGFSKFGTYYAQVNYSEWYYAYGLNTVWGLKPGNIFFGMDTFWPAIMGETGVLGTIIYVVLLATIMKALYRNYKTDVSVNGKSCSFIALSSLLVFVQALVESTGEQIFNSSPQNIVIGIMVGFALSKKLRNGIKIYD
;
A
#
# COMPACT_ATOMS: atom_id res chain seq x y z
N MET A 1 -29.50 19.92 -0.25
CA MET A 1 -28.53 19.56 -1.30
C MET A 1 -28.74 18.09 -1.68
N LYS A 2 -29.41 17.78 -2.81
CA LYS A 2 -29.70 16.38 -3.21
C LYS A 2 -28.39 15.70 -3.66
N ILE A 3 -27.86 14.78 -2.85
CA ILE A 3 -26.75 13.92 -3.26
C ILE A 3 -27.29 13.01 -4.38
N SER A 4 -26.63 12.99 -5.55
CA SER A 4 -27.04 12.07 -6.62
C SER A 4 -26.86 10.62 -6.16
N LYS A 5 -27.76 9.71 -6.54
CA LYS A 5 -27.69 8.28 -6.17
C LYS A 5 -26.30 7.69 -6.44
N ASN A 6 -25.68 8.06 -7.57
CA ASN A 6 -24.34 7.60 -7.94
C ASN A 6 -23.24 8.12 -7.00
N LYS A 7 -23.33 9.36 -6.51
CA LYS A 7 -22.36 9.90 -5.54
C LYS A 7 -22.48 9.18 -4.20
N LEU A 8 -23.71 8.95 -3.72
CA LEU A 8 -23.96 8.24 -2.47
C LEU A 8 -23.40 6.80 -2.53
N LEU A 9 -23.64 6.08 -3.63
CA LEU A 9 -23.11 4.73 -3.82
C LEU A 9 -21.57 4.68 -3.74
N ILE A 10 -20.88 5.64 -4.37
CA ILE A 10 -19.41 5.71 -4.32
C ILE A 10 -18.93 5.94 -2.89
N TYR A 11 -19.62 6.78 -2.12
CA TYR A 11 -19.28 7.00 -0.70
C TYR A 11 -19.43 5.71 0.10
N ILE A 12 -20.56 5.01 -0.05
CA ILE A 12 -20.81 3.74 0.65
C ILE A 12 -19.72 2.71 0.32
N LEU A 13 -19.44 2.49 -0.97
CA LEU A 13 -18.41 1.54 -1.40
C LEU A 13 -17.02 1.92 -0.88
N THR A 14 -16.67 3.21 -0.92
CA THR A 14 -15.39 3.69 -0.40
C THR A 14 -15.27 3.42 1.10
N PHE A 15 -16.35 3.64 1.87
CA PHE A 15 -16.36 3.37 3.31
C PHE A 15 -16.23 1.88 3.62
N ILE A 16 -16.95 1.04 2.88
CA ILE A 16 -16.86 -0.42 3.02
C ILE A 16 -15.42 -0.88 2.76
N ILE A 17 -14.78 -0.38 1.70
CA ILE A 17 -13.40 -0.73 1.38
C ILE A 17 -12.44 -0.22 2.46
N VAL A 18 -12.50 1.08 2.80
CA VAL A 18 -11.56 1.70 3.76
C VAL A 18 -11.62 1.06 5.14
N TYR A 19 -12.81 0.67 5.60
CA TYR A 19 -13.02 0.08 6.93
C TYR A 19 -13.38 -1.40 6.87
N GLN A 20 -12.98 -2.11 5.80
CA GLN A 20 -13.34 -3.51 5.57
C GLN A 20 -13.02 -4.38 6.80
N ASP A 21 -11.77 -4.35 7.26
CA ASP A 21 -11.31 -5.11 8.42
C ASP A 21 -12.13 -4.78 9.68
N SER A 22 -12.36 -3.50 9.94
CA SER A 22 -13.14 -3.04 11.10
C SER A 22 -14.59 -3.52 11.04
N LEU A 23 -15.20 -3.52 9.85
CA LEU A 23 -16.54 -4.05 9.62
C LEU A 23 -16.59 -5.57 9.83
N ILE A 24 -15.55 -6.29 9.38
CA ILE A 24 -15.40 -7.73 9.64
C ILE A 24 -15.34 -7.99 11.15
N SER A 25 -14.54 -7.22 11.88
CA SER A 25 -14.39 -7.39 13.33
C SER A 25 -15.66 -7.07 14.13
N ILE A 26 -16.50 -6.15 13.64
CA ILE A 26 -17.77 -5.81 14.31
C ILE A 26 -18.88 -6.80 13.96
N THR A 27 -18.98 -7.19 12.68
CA THR A 27 -20.14 -7.94 12.19
C THR A 27 -19.92 -9.45 12.13
N HIS A 28 -18.67 -9.89 12.12
CA HIS A 28 -18.26 -11.30 11.92
C HIS A 28 -18.81 -11.93 10.63
N LEU A 29 -19.16 -11.10 9.63
CA LEU A 29 -19.70 -11.56 8.36
C LEU A 29 -18.58 -11.94 7.40
N GLY A 30 -18.32 -13.24 7.24
CA GLY A 30 -17.20 -13.75 6.42
C GLY A 30 -17.24 -13.38 4.93
N PHE A 31 -18.39 -12.94 4.37
CA PHE A 31 -18.40 -12.46 2.98
C PHE A 31 -17.66 -11.12 2.81
N LEU A 32 -17.52 -10.33 3.88
CA LEU A 32 -16.79 -9.07 3.86
C LEU A 32 -15.29 -9.28 3.60
N ASP A 33 -14.75 -10.46 3.95
CA ASP A 33 -13.35 -10.85 3.73
C ASP A 33 -12.95 -10.91 2.25
N HIS A 34 -13.95 -11.00 1.36
CA HIS A 34 -13.73 -11.17 -0.08
C HIS A 34 -14.21 -9.98 -0.92
N ILE A 35 -14.59 -8.87 -0.28
CA ILE A 35 -15.13 -7.71 -1.00
C ILE A 35 -14.09 -7.09 -1.93
N ASP A 36 -12.84 -7.00 -1.53
CA ASP A 36 -11.79 -6.43 -2.38
C ASP A 36 -11.46 -7.34 -3.56
N GLU A 37 -11.46 -8.67 -3.41
CA GLU A 37 -11.33 -9.60 -4.55
C GLU A 37 -12.51 -9.47 -5.52
N LEU A 38 -13.75 -9.42 -5.03
CA LEU A 38 -14.93 -9.24 -5.87
C LEU A 38 -14.89 -7.90 -6.61
N PHE A 39 -14.43 -6.84 -5.95
CA PHE A 39 -14.25 -5.53 -6.57
C PHE A 39 -13.21 -5.59 -7.70
N ILE A 40 -12.06 -6.22 -7.48
CA ILE A 40 -11.03 -6.38 -8.52
C ILE A 40 -11.57 -7.22 -9.69
N LEU A 41 -12.26 -8.32 -9.40
CA LEU A 41 -12.86 -9.19 -10.42
C LEU A 41 -13.85 -8.43 -11.31
N PHE A 42 -14.68 -7.56 -10.72
CA PHE A 42 -15.58 -6.68 -11.48
C PHE A 42 -14.81 -5.80 -12.47
N PHE A 43 -13.70 -5.17 -12.06
CA PHE A 43 -12.88 -4.34 -12.94
C PHE A 43 -12.18 -5.16 -14.03
N VAL A 44 -11.67 -6.34 -13.69
CA VAL A 44 -11.04 -7.26 -14.63
C VAL A 44 -12.04 -7.71 -15.69
N ALA A 45 -13.23 -8.17 -15.29
CA ALA A 45 -14.29 -8.55 -16.21
C ALA A 45 -14.65 -7.37 -17.15
N ARG A 46 -14.82 -6.17 -16.59
CA ARG A 46 -15.12 -4.97 -17.37
C ARG A 46 -14.02 -4.63 -18.38
N ALA A 47 -12.76 -4.88 -18.06
CA ALA A 47 -11.63 -4.68 -18.97
C ALA A 47 -11.60 -5.74 -20.08
N ILE A 48 -11.84 -7.01 -19.75
CA ILE A 48 -11.91 -8.12 -20.74
C ILE A 48 -13.04 -7.86 -21.74
N PHE A 49 -14.25 -7.52 -21.29
CA PHE A 49 -15.37 -7.20 -22.19
C PHE A 49 -15.09 -5.99 -23.07
N TYR A 50 -14.30 -5.02 -22.58
CA TYR A 50 -13.88 -3.88 -23.38
C TYR A 50 -12.89 -4.28 -24.48
N LEU A 51 -11.91 -5.14 -24.16
CA LEU A 51 -10.95 -5.68 -25.11
C LEU A 51 -11.59 -6.59 -26.15
N ALA A 52 -12.59 -7.38 -25.76
CA ALA A 52 -13.35 -8.20 -26.72
C ALA A 52 -14.01 -7.37 -27.83
N LYS A 53 -14.31 -6.08 -27.55
CA LYS A 53 -14.88 -5.14 -28.51
C LYS A 53 -13.85 -4.25 -29.21
N ARG A 54 -12.59 -4.23 -28.75
CA ARG A 54 -11.53 -3.35 -29.27
C ARG A 54 -10.15 -4.00 -29.14
N SER A 55 -9.40 -4.02 -30.24
CA SER A 55 -8.10 -4.71 -30.31
C SER A 55 -6.89 -3.88 -29.84
N ASN A 56 -7.05 -2.62 -29.44
CA ASN A 56 -5.90 -1.77 -29.15
C ASN A 56 -5.53 -1.78 -27.66
N ILE A 57 -4.38 -2.36 -27.35
CA ILE A 57 -3.78 -2.40 -26.01
C ILE A 57 -2.58 -1.47 -25.98
N SER A 58 -2.48 -0.67 -24.93
CA SER A 58 -1.36 0.26 -24.80
C SER A 58 -0.03 -0.48 -24.58
N SER A 59 1.08 0.12 -25.06
CA SER A 59 2.42 -0.43 -24.80
C SER A 59 2.72 -0.55 -23.29
N LEU A 60 2.19 0.35 -22.47
CA LEU A 60 2.35 0.27 -21.01
C LEU A 60 1.62 -0.95 -20.43
N THR A 61 0.36 -1.15 -20.82
CA THR A 61 -0.45 -2.31 -20.39
C THR A 61 0.23 -3.61 -20.79
N THR A 62 0.77 -3.68 -22.02
CA THR A 62 1.49 -4.86 -22.53
C THR A 62 2.75 -5.14 -21.71
N LYS A 63 3.55 -4.10 -21.40
CA LYS A 63 4.75 -4.26 -20.56
C LYS A 63 4.42 -4.73 -19.15
N ILE A 64 3.39 -4.14 -18.52
CA ILE A 64 2.92 -4.56 -17.19
C ILE A 64 2.46 -6.02 -17.24
N PHE A 65 1.67 -6.40 -18.25
CA PHE A 65 1.21 -7.78 -18.43
C PHE A 65 2.38 -8.76 -18.54
N ILE A 66 3.35 -8.51 -19.42
CA ILE A 66 4.51 -9.39 -19.60
C ILE A 66 5.30 -9.55 -18.30
N LEU A 67 5.61 -8.45 -17.61
CA LEU A 67 6.35 -8.51 -16.34
C LEU A 67 5.56 -9.26 -15.26
N LEU A 68 4.25 -9.04 -15.18
CA LEU A 68 3.38 -9.70 -14.23
C LEU A 68 3.26 -11.21 -14.52
N SER A 69 3.12 -11.59 -15.79
CA SER A 69 3.10 -12.99 -16.22
C SER A 69 4.43 -13.69 -15.93
N LEU A 70 5.56 -13.04 -16.21
CA LEU A 70 6.88 -13.59 -15.88
C LEU A 70 7.05 -13.80 -14.37
N PHE A 71 6.69 -12.79 -13.56
CA PHE A 71 6.70 -12.90 -12.10
C PHE A 71 5.82 -14.06 -11.61
N TRP A 72 4.60 -14.16 -12.13
CA TRP A 72 3.65 -15.21 -11.76
C TRP A 72 4.18 -16.60 -12.14
N VAL A 73 4.72 -16.77 -13.36
CA VAL A 73 5.32 -18.03 -13.81
C VAL A 73 6.49 -18.42 -12.91
N VAL A 74 7.38 -17.48 -12.56
CA VAL A 74 8.51 -17.76 -11.66
C VAL A 74 8.03 -18.28 -10.30
N GLY A 75 7.03 -17.63 -9.68
CA GLY A 75 6.50 -18.07 -8.38
C GLY A 75 5.77 -19.41 -8.43
N VAL A 76 5.03 -19.70 -9.51
CA VAL A 76 4.37 -21.00 -9.72
C VAL A 76 5.41 -22.09 -9.94
N VAL A 77 6.34 -21.90 -10.88
CA VAL A 77 7.40 -22.88 -11.20
C VAL A 77 8.28 -23.16 -9.97
N SER A 78 8.62 -22.13 -9.19
CA SER A 78 9.33 -22.29 -7.92
C SER A 78 8.60 -23.26 -6.98
N CYS A 79 7.26 -23.14 -6.88
CA CYS A 79 6.44 -24.02 -6.04
C CYS A 79 6.44 -25.46 -6.56
N LEU A 80 6.23 -25.62 -7.88
CA LEU A 80 6.14 -26.94 -8.52
C LEU A 80 7.44 -27.75 -8.42
N ILE A 81 8.58 -27.07 -8.43
CA ILE A 81 9.90 -27.74 -8.39
C ILE A 81 10.32 -28.03 -6.95
N HIS A 82 10.15 -27.07 -6.03
CA HIS A 82 10.83 -27.12 -4.74
C HIS A 82 9.92 -27.53 -3.57
N SER A 83 8.60 -27.37 -3.68
CA SER A 83 7.70 -27.50 -2.53
C SER A 83 6.64 -28.58 -2.73
N SER A 84 6.21 -29.16 -1.61
CA SER A 84 4.93 -29.88 -1.58
C SER A 84 3.81 -28.85 -1.74
N TYR A 85 2.75 -29.07 -2.51
CA TYR A 85 1.72 -28.03 -2.66
C TYR A 85 0.30 -28.56 -2.75
N ARG A 86 -0.63 -27.75 -2.25
CA ARG A 86 -2.06 -27.90 -2.51
C ARG A 86 -2.43 -26.93 -3.62
N PHE A 87 -3.02 -27.45 -4.70
CA PHE A 87 -3.34 -26.63 -5.88
C PHE A 87 -4.20 -25.41 -5.55
N SER A 88 -5.19 -25.56 -4.66
CA SER A 88 -6.04 -24.45 -4.20
C SER A 88 -5.24 -23.34 -3.52
N SER A 89 -4.29 -23.68 -2.64
CA SER A 89 -3.46 -22.70 -1.93
C SER A 89 -2.47 -22.00 -2.86
N LEU A 90 -1.85 -22.76 -3.77
CA LEU A 90 -0.97 -22.20 -4.80
C LEU A 90 -1.73 -21.17 -5.66
N LEU A 91 -2.91 -21.55 -6.16
CA LEU A 91 -3.73 -20.68 -7.00
C LEU A 91 -4.12 -19.38 -6.25
N MET A 92 -4.69 -19.52 -5.04
CA MET A 92 -5.16 -18.37 -4.28
C MET A 92 -4.01 -17.44 -3.85
N ALA A 93 -2.89 -17.98 -3.38
CA ALA A 93 -1.71 -17.18 -3.05
C ALA A 93 -1.17 -16.42 -4.26
N SER A 94 -1.14 -17.08 -5.42
CA SER A 94 -0.67 -16.44 -6.66
C SER A 94 -1.57 -15.28 -7.10
N ILE A 95 -2.89 -15.39 -6.91
CA ILE A 95 -3.86 -14.31 -7.23
C ILE A 95 -3.67 -13.14 -6.28
N LEU A 96 -3.53 -13.40 -4.97
CA LEU A 96 -3.30 -12.35 -3.96
C LEU A 96 -2.05 -11.52 -4.27
N MET A 97 -0.98 -12.14 -4.78
CA MET A 97 0.27 -11.47 -5.14
C MET A 97 0.16 -10.56 -6.37
N VAL A 98 -0.82 -10.79 -7.25
CA VAL A 98 -0.98 -10.04 -8.50
C VAL A 98 -2.18 -9.10 -8.51
N LYS A 99 -3.08 -9.19 -7.51
CA LYS A 99 -4.42 -8.56 -7.57
C LYS A 99 -4.42 -7.04 -7.77
N ILE A 100 -3.51 -6.30 -7.12
CA ILE A 100 -3.43 -4.84 -7.34
C ILE A 100 -3.06 -4.49 -8.78
N TYR A 101 -2.17 -5.27 -9.40
CA TYR A 101 -1.72 -5.02 -10.77
C TYR A 101 -2.82 -5.34 -11.78
N LEU A 102 -3.63 -6.35 -11.51
CA LEU A 102 -4.85 -6.63 -12.28
C LEU A 102 -5.81 -5.44 -12.24
N LEU A 103 -6.02 -4.83 -11.06
CA LEU A 103 -6.84 -3.62 -10.94
C LEU A 103 -6.25 -2.43 -11.70
N ILE A 104 -4.95 -2.17 -11.56
CA ILE A 104 -4.24 -1.09 -12.28
C ILE A 104 -4.38 -1.28 -13.78
N MET A 105 -4.09 -2.48 -14.31
CA MET A 105 -4.22 -2.78 -15.73
C MET A 105 -5.65 -2.60 -16.23
N SER A 106 -6.63 -3.08 -15.46
CA SER A 106 -8.05 -2.98 -15.81
C SER A 106 -8.50 -1.52 -15.97
N LEU A 107 -8.02 -0.64 -15.10
CA LEU A 107 -8.30 0.80 -15.16
C LEU A 107 -7.54 1.53 -16.26
N ILE A 108 -6.35 1.06 -16.65
CA ILE A 108 -5.64 1.58 -17.83
C ILE A 108 -6.41 1.21 -19.10
N ILE A 109 -6.87 -0.05 -19.21
CA ILE A 109 -7.61 -0.58 -20.37
C ILE A 109 -8.96 0.12 -20.52
N HIS A 110 -9.71 0.18 -19.44
CA HIS A 110 -11.03 0.78 -19.42
C HIS A 110 -11.12 1.70 -18.20
N PRO A 111 -10.82 3.00 -18.32
CA PRO A 111 -10.89 3.91 -17.19
C PRO A 111 -12.32 4.14 -16.70
N ILE A 112 -12.44 4.56 -15.44
CA ILE A 112 -13.69 5.12 -14.90
C ILE A 112 -13.89 6.55 -15.41
N LYS A 113 -15.11 7.09 -15.25
CA LYS A 113 -15.36 8.51 -15.54
C LYS A 113 -14.61 9.38 -14.53
N GLU A 114 -14.08 10.53 -14.98
CA GLU A 114 -13.36 11.48 -14.12
C GLU A 114 -14.21 12.02 -12.96
N LYS A 115 -15.51 12.23 -13.20
CA LYS A 115 -16.47 12.57 -12.14
C LYS A 115 -16.55 11.50 -11.04
N THR A 116 -16.52 10.22 -11.42
CA THR A 116 -16.50 9.08 -10.48
C THR A 116 -15.22 9.09 -9.66
N TYR A 117 -14.07 9.34 -10.29
CA TYR A 117 -12.79 9.48 -9.60
C TYR A 117 -12.81 10.61 -8.55
N TYR A 118 -13.33 11.79 -8.91
CA TYR A 118 -13.43 12.89 -7.95
C TYR A 118 -14.40 12.59 -6.81
N HIS A 119 -15.53 11.92 -7.07
CA HIS A 119 -16.40 11.45 -5.99
C HIS A 119 -15.71 10.45 -5.07
N PHE A 120 -14.87 9.56 -5.61
CA PHE A 120 -14.07 8.62 -4.82
C PHE A 120 -13.05 9.36 -3.94
N VAL A 121 -12.32 10.34 -4.49
CA VAL A 121 -11.40 11.19 -3.72
C VAL A 121 -12.14 11.99 -2.64
N ASP A 122 -13.32 12.54 -2.94
CA ASP A 122 -14.13 13.25 -1.96
C ASP A 122 -14.64 12.33 -0.84
N ALA A 123 -14.98 11.07 -1.16
CA ALA A 123 -15.36 10.06 -0.19
C ALA A 123 -14.18 9.68 0.72
N LEU A 124 -12.98 9.53 0.17
CA LEU A 124 -11.75 9.29 0.95
C LEU A 124 -11.45 10.46 1.89
N LEU A 125 -11.55 11.70 1.41
CA LEU A 125 -11.36 12.90 2.25
C LEU A 125 -12.43 12.99 3.35
N PHE A 126 -13.66 12.56 3.07
CA PHE A 126 -14.71 12.50 4.08
C PHE A 126 -14.44 11.41 5.12
N ALA A 127 -14.05 10.21 4.69
CA ALA A 127 -13.60 9.14 5.59
C ALA A 127 -12.41 9.61 6.44
N GLY A 128 -11.45 10.31 5.84
CA GLY A 128 -10.29 10.90 6.53
C GLY A 128 -10.67 11.87 7.64
N LYS A 129 -11.71 12.70 7.44
CA LYS A 129 -12.22 13.58 8.52
C LYS A 129 -12.80 12.78 9.68
N ILE A 130 -13.56 11.73 9.39
CA ILE A 130 -14.11 10.85 10.42
C ILE A 130 -12.98 10.18 11.17
N THR A 131 -12.01 9.58 10.45
CA THR A 131 -10.84 8.95 11.08
C THR A 131 -10.07 9.94 11.94
N ALA A 132 -9.86 11.17 11.49
CA ALA A 132 -9.16 12.20 12.24
C ALA A 132 -9.86 12.50 13.58
N VAL A 133 -11.18 12.70 13.57
CA VAL A 133 -11.96 12.91 14.80
C VAL A 133 -11.84 11.70 15.72
N THR A 134 -12.04 10.49 15.20
CA THR A 134 -11.94 9.27 16.01
C THR A 134 -10.53 9.02 16.54
N GLY A 135 -9.49 9.38 15.77
CA GLY A 135 -8.10 9.25 16.17
C GLY A 135 -7.72 10.23 17.29
N ILE A 136 -8.25 11.45 17.25
CA ILE A 136 -8.08 12.44 18.32
C ILE A 136 -8.76 11.93 19.61
N VAL A 137 -9.98 11.39 19.52
CA VAL A 137 -10.67 10.81 20.68
C VAL A 137 -9.89 9.61 21.24
N ASN A 138 -9.42 8.71 20.36
CA ASN A 138 -8.57 7.58 20.75
C ASN A 138 -7.30 8.03 21.47
N PHE A 139 -6.66 9.10 21.03
CA PHE A 139 -5.44 9.63 21.64
C PHE A 139 -5.69 10.29 23.01
N ILE A 140 -6.72 11.13 23.13
CA ILE A 140 -7.00 11.91 24.34
C ILE A 140 -7.63 11.04 25.43
N ALA A 141 -8.47 10.08 25.05
CA ALA A 141 -9.23 9.23 25.97
C ALA A 141 -9.15 7.75 25.57
N PRO A 142 -7.96 7.11 25.63
CA PRO A 142 -7.77 5.74 25.19
C PRO A 142 -8.65 4.73 25.93
N SER A 143 -8.84 4.92 27.24
CA SER A 143 -9.68 4.06 28.08
C SER A 143 -11.18 4.17 27.77
N LEU A 144 -11.65 5.33 27.29
CA LEU A 144 -13.00 5.49 26.77
C LEU A 144 -13.12 4.82 25.40
N TRP A 145 -12.09 4.97 24.55
CA TRP A 145 -12.09 4.42 23.21
C TRP A 145 -12.18 2.89 23.20
N THR A 146 -11.41 2.21 24.05
CA THR A 146 -11.45 0.74 24.18
C THR A 146 -12.79 0.21 24.69
N LYS A 147 -13.58 1.04 25.41
CA LYS A 147 -14.95 0.70 25.82
C LYS A 147 -15.96 0.88 24.69
N LEU A 148 -15.73 1.84 23.79
CA LEU A 148 -16.66 2.17 22.70
C LEU A 148 -16.46 1.30 21.46
N ILE A 149 -15.23 0.90 21.18
CA ILE A 149 -14.86 0.15 19.97
C ILE A 149 -14.47 -1.28 20.35
N PRO A 150 -15.25 -2.31 19.95
CA PRO A 150 -15.06 -3.69 20.43
C PRO A 150 -13.69 -4.31 20.14
N PHE A 151 -13.07 -3.95 19.01
CA PHE A 151 -11.75 -4.45 18.61
C PHE A 151 -10.59 -3.56 19.06
N ALA A 152 -10.88 -2.42 19.69
CA ALA A 152 -9.83 -1.51 20.14
C ALA A 152 -9.17 -2.05 21.41
N TYR A 153 -7.84 -2.13 21.37
CA TYR A 153 -7.00 -2.44 22.51
C TYR A 153 -6.09 -1.25 22.86
N ASP A 154 -5.69 -1.15 24.13
CA ASP A 154 -4.70 -0.16 24.52
C ASP A 154 -3.32 -0.61 24.03
N TYR A 155 -2.70 0.22 23.19
CA TYR A 155 -1.39 -0.04 22.64
C TYR A 155 -0.54 1.20 22.82
N THR A 156 0.45 1.10 23.72
CA THR A 156 1.35 2.22 24.02
C THR A 156 2.74 1.95 23.45
N ARG A 157 3.37 3.02 22.98
CA ARG A 157 4.78 3.03 22.58
C ARG A 157 5.43 4.24 23.23
N GLN A 158 6.52 4.00 23.95
CA GLN A 158 7.26 5.05 24.66
C GLN A 158 6.36 5.88 25.62
N GLY A 159 5.40 5.23 26.27
CA GLY A 159 4.46 5.87 27.18
C GLY A 159 3.34 6.68 26.52
N LEU A 160 3.26 6.73 25.18
CA LEU A 160 2.19 7.40 24.44
C LEU A 160 1.25 6.39 23.76
N PRO A 161 -0.07 6.67 23.70
CA PRO A 161 -1.00 5.86 22.93
C PRO A 161 -0.65 5.84 21.43
N SER A 162 -0.56 4.65 20.86
CA SER A 162 -0.41 4.41 19.42
C SER A 162 -1.80 4.32 18.80
N VAL A 163 -2.20 5.39 18.12
CA VAL A 163 -3.57 5.58 17.65
C VAL A 163 -3.89 4.64 16.49
N MET A 164 -5.06 4.00 16.56
CA MET A 164 -5.66 3.22 15.47
C MET A 164 -7.00 3.81 14.99
N GLY A 165 -7.67 4.62 15.81
CA GLY A 165 -8.98 5.18 15.46
C GLY A 165 -9.98 4.08 15.14
N LEU A 166 -10.60 4.16 13.96
CA LEU A 166 -11.53 3.13 13.46
C LEU A 166 -10.85 1.95 12.77
N PHE A 167 -9.53 1.91 12.64
CA PHE A 167 -8.80 0.78 12.07
C PHE A 167 -8.45 -0.26 13.14
N ILE A 168 -8.25 -1.52 12.75
CA ILE A 168 -7.81 -2.58 13.67
C ILE A 168 -6.36 -2.35 14.13
N HIS A 169 -5.53 -1.74 13.27
CA HIS A 169 -4.12 -1.55 13.55
C HIS A 169 -3.67 -0.11 13.38
N ALA A 170 -2.82 0.36 14.30
CA ALA A 170 -2.21 1.69 14.23
C ALA A 170 -1.42 1.95 12.93
N GLY A 171 -0.90 0.89 12.30
CA GLY A 171 -0.24 0.97 10.99
C GLY A 171 -1.18 1.47 9.88
N GLN A 172 -2.39 0.94 9.82
CA GLN A 172 -3.41 1.33 8.84
C GLN A 172 -3.88 2.78 9.06
N TYR A 173 -4.08 3.18 10.32
CA TYR A 173 -4.38 4.57 10.67
C TYR A 173 -3.29 5.53 10.21
N GLY A 174 -2.03 5.24 10.54
CA GLY A 174 -0.88 6.05 10.15
C GLY A 174 -0.76 6.18 8.63
N TRP A 175 -0.88 5.06 7.91
CA TRP A 175 -0.90 5.04 6.45
C TRP A 175 -2.03 5.92 5.88
N PHE A 176 -3.26 5.75 6.38
CA PHE A 176 -4.43 6.44 5.82
C PHE A 176 -4.38 7.95 6.10
N MET A 177 -3.97 8.38 7.29
CA MET A 177 -3.79 9.80 7.60
C MET A 177 -2.68 10.44 6.75
N LEU A 178 -1.57 9.73 6.53
CA LEU A 178 -0.52 10.20 5.63
C LEU A 178 -1.03 10.27 4.18
N PHE A 179 -1.81 9.29 3.75
CA PHE A 179 -2.45 9.29 2.43
C PHE A 179 -3.36 10.52 2.25
N ILE A 180 -4.21 10.84 3.22
CA ILE A 180 -5.07 12.03 3.19
C ILE A 180 -4.23 13.31 3.19
N SER A 181 -3.15 13.34 3.97
CA SER A 181 -2.17 14.43 3.96
C SER A 181 -1.59 14.66 2.55
N ILE A 182 -1.20 13.61 1.83
CA ILE A 182 -0.70 13.68 0.45
C ILE A 182 -1.73 14.28 -0.52
N LEU A 183 -3.01 13.94 -0.36
CA LEU A 183 -4.07 14.53 -1.18
C LEU A 183 -4.14 16.05 -0.97
N TYR A 184 -4.08 16.51 0.27
CA TYR A 184 -4.04 17.95 0.58
C TYR A 184 -2.76 18.62 0.08
N TYR A 185 -1.61 17.96 0.21
CA TYR A 185 -0.35 18.45 -0.34
C TYR A 185 -0.42 18.62 -1.86
N SER A 186 -1.01 17.64 -2.55
CA SER A 186 -1.19 17.66 -4.00
C SER A 186 -2.14 18.79 -4.43
N LYS A 187 -3.21 19.05 -3.65
CA LYS A 187 -4.09 20.22 -3.86
C LYS A 187 -3.34 21.53 -3.66
N TYR A 188 -2.54 21.66 -2.59
CA TYR A 188 -1.69 22.83 -2.37
C TYR A 188 -0.70 23.04 -3.53
N ARG A 189 -0.04 21.97 -3.99
CA ARG A 189 0.92 22.06 -5.10
C ARG A 189 0.30 22.51 -6.40
N THR A 190 -0.95 22.13 -6.62
CA THR A 190 -1.70 22.43 -7.84
C THR A 190 -2.36 23.82 -7.78
N ASN A 191 -2.96 24.18 -6.65
CA ASN A 191 -3.79 25.38 -6.51
C ASN A 191 -3.12 26.53 -5.73
N LYS A 192 -2.02 26.25 -5.03
CA LYS A 192 -1.30 27.17 -4.12
C LYS A 192 -2.15 27.73 -2.97
N GLU A 193 -3.24 27.04 -2.63
CA GLU A 193 -4.13 27.42 -1.53
C GLU A 193 -3.50 27.11 -0.16
N LYS A 194 -3.29 28.14 0.69
CA LYS A 194 -2.69 27.99 2.02
C LYS A 194 -3.46 27.02 2.92
N ARG A 195 -4.80 26.99 2.83
CA ARG A 195 -5.65 26.04 3.58
C ARG A 195 -5.25 24.59 3.32
N SER A 196 -4.96 24.25 2.07
CA SER A 196 -4.52 22.89 1.71
C SER A 196 -3.15 22.54 2.32
N LEU A 197 -2.26 23.53 2.48
CA LEU A 197 -0.98 23.33 3.19
C LEU A 197 -1.19 23.10 4.69
N TYR A 198 -2.06 23.88 5.34
CA TYR A 198 -2.39 23.68 6.75
C TYR A 198 -3.00 22.30 6.99
N LEU A 199 -3.94 21.87 6.13
CA LEU A 199 -4.52 20.53 6.23
C LEU A 199 -3.47 19.44 5.99
N PHE A 200 -2.54 19.61 5.05
CA PHE A 200 -1.40 18.69 4.91
C PHE A 200 -0.65 18.52 6.24
N ILE A 201 -0.28 19.63 6.89
CA ILE A 201 0.44 19.61 8.17
C ILE A 201 -0.40 18.91 9.26
N VAL A 202 -1.67 19.28 9.41
CA VAL A 202 -2.57 18.67 10.42
C VAL A 202 -2.67 17.17 10.23
N TYR A 203 -2.96 16.68 9.01
CA TYR A 203 -3.09 15.25 8.77
C TYR A 203 -1.74 14.51 8.86
N ALA A 204 -0.61 15.16 8.56
CA ALA A 204 0.71 14.59 8.78
C ALA A 204 1.00 14.41 10.29
N CYS A 205 0.68 15.41 11.11
CA CYS A 205 0.79 15.30 12.57
C CYS A 205 -0.12 14.19 13.13
N LEU A 206 -1.37 14.11 12.64
CA LEU A 206 -2.29 13.04 13.02
C LEU A 206 -1.76 11.66 12.63
N ALA A 207 -1.11 11.53 11.46
CA ALA A 207 -0.49 10.29 11.04
C ALA A 207 0.64 9.85 12.00
N CYS A 208 1.44 10.80 12.50
CA CYS A 208 2.49 10.52 13.48
C CYS A 208 1.97 9.97 14.81
N LEU A 209 0.70 10.23 15.18
CA LEU A 209 0.09 9.64 16.38
C LEU A 209 -0.04 8.11 16.31
N SER A 210 0.14 7.50 15.14
CA SER A 210 0.27 6.04 15.01
C SER A 210 1.52 5.47 15.70
N MET A 211 2.54 6.29 15.99
CA MET A 211 3.83 5.85 16.54
C MET A 211 4.52 4.77 15.67
N LYS A 212 4.45 4.93 14.34
CA LYS A 212 5.10 4.04 13.38
C LYS A 212 6.19 4.79 12.61
N VAL A 213 7.44 4.30 12.68
CA VAL A 213 8.61 4.89 12.00
C VAL A 213 8.36 5.12 10.50
N LYS A 214 7.68 4.16 9.84
CA LYS A 214 7.35 4.21 8.42
C LYS A 214 6.54 5.45 8.00
N VAL A 215 5.70 5.99 8.89
CA VAL A 215 4.94 7.22 8.61
C VAL A 215 5.88 8.43 8.53
N VAL A 216 6.81 8.54 9.47
CA VAL A 216 7.80 9.62 9.51
C VAL A 216 8.73 9.53 8.29
N LEU A 217 9.21 8.34 7.97
CA LEU A 217 9.98 8.08 6.75
C LEU A 217 9.18 8.41 5.49
N GLY A 218 7.88 8.10 5.47
CA GLY A 218 6.97 8.44 4.38
C GLY A 218 6.90 9.95 4.16
N ILE A 219 6.63 10.73 5.21
CA ILE A 219 6.58 12.21 5.15
C ILE A 219 7.90 12.77 4.61
N ALA A 220 9.03 12.34 5.18
CA ALA A 220 10.35 12.78 4.75
C ALA A 220 10.60 12.44 3.27
N THR A 221 10.32 11.20 2.86
CA THR A 221 10.51 10.73 1.48
C THR A 221 9.66 11.53 0.51
N ILE A 222 8.39 11.81 0.82
CA ILE A 222 7.50 12.61 -0.03
C ILE A 222 8.06 14.02 -0.24
N LEU A 223 8.48 14.69 0.83
CA LEU A 223 9.00 16.06 0.76
C LEU A 223 10.35 16.14 0.03
N LEU A 224 11.24 15.17 0.26
CA LEU A 224 12.53 15.05 -0.42
C LEU A 224 12.34 14.74 -1.91
N PHE A 225 11.51 13.74 -2.22
CA PHE A 225 11.18 13.35 -3.60
C PHE A 225 10.59 14.54 -4.36
N ASP A 226 9.62 15.23 -3.78
CA ASP A 226 9.02 16.39 -4.41
C ASP A 226 10.02 17.54 -4.61
N SER A 227 10.85 17.85 -3.61
CA SER A 227 11.81 18.96 -3.68
C SER A 227 12.93 18.71 -4.69
N PHE A 228 13.51 17.50 -4.69
CA PHE A 228 14.71 17.19 -5.47
C PHE A 228 14.38 16.56 -6.83
N VAL A 229 13.35 15.72 -6.92
CA VAL A 229 13.01 15.00 -8.17
C VAL A 229 12.00 15.76 -9.01
N LEU A 230 10.95 16.32 -8.39
CA LEU A 230 9.88 17.01 -9.12
C LEU A 230 10.21 18.49 -9.35
N GLN A 231 10.59 19.22 -8.31
CA GLN A 231 10.92 20.65 -8.40
C GLN A 231 12.36 20.91 -8.87
N LYS A 232 13.23 19.89 -8.87
CA LYS A 232 14.67 20.01 -9.21
C LYS A 232 15.36 21.16 -8.45
N LYS A 233 14.98 21.40 -7.19
CA LYS A 233 15.63 22.44 -6.39
C LYS A 233 17.11 22.09 -6.26
N ARG A 234 17.98 23.03 -6.64
CA ARG A 234 19.42 22.87 -6.42
C ARG A 234 19.69 22.69 -4.93
N ILE A 235 20.56 21.73 -4.64
CA ILE A 235 21.07 21.48 -3.29
C ILE A 235 22.00 22.64 -2.95
N ASP A 236 21.47 23.59 -2.19
CA ASP A 236 22.25 24.66 -1.57
C ASP A 236 22.60 24.19 -0.15
N ALA A 237 23.79 24.54 0.37
CA ALA A 237 24.24 24.12 1.70
C ALA A 237 23.21 24.48 2.79
N LYS A 238 22.57 25.64 2.69
CA LYS A 238 21.48 26.06 3.60
C LYS A 238 20.21 25.19 3.51
N LYS A 239 19.98 24.54 2.36
CA LYS A 239 18.88 23.60 2.10
C LYS A 239 19.21 22.15 2.44
N ILE A 240 20.46 21.82 2.76
CA ILE A 240 20.86 20.54 3.37
C ILE A 240 20.70 20.61 4.88
N ILE A 241 21.02 21.77 5.48
CA ILE A 241 20.92 22.00 6.94
C ILE A 241 19.49 21.80 7.44
N ILE A 242 18.48 22.29 6.73
CA ILE A 242 17.06 22.16 7.16
C ILE A 242 16.60 20.68 7.20
N PRO A 243 16.83 19.85 6.17
CA PRO A 243 16.64 18.41 6.25
C PRO A 243 17.46 17.74 7.34
N PHE A 244 18.72 18.15 7.56
CA PHE A 244 19.55 17.60 8.63
C PHE A 244 19.03 17.94 10.03
N ILE A 245 18.54 19.16 10.24
CA ILE A 245 17.84 19.56 11.48
C ILE A 245 16.54 18.78 11.60
N GLY A 246 15.80 18.58 10.51
CA GLY A 246 14.58 17.76 10.48
C GLY A 246 14.86 16.29 10.81
N VAL A 247 15.93 15.72 10.27
CA VAL A 247 16.40 14.36 10.57
C VAL A 247 16.89 14.28 12.01
N GLY A 248 17.64 15.28 12.49
CA GLY A 248 18.06 15.38 13.88
C GLY A 248 16.88 15.50 14.85
N PHE A 249 15.84 16.26 14.49
CA PHE A 249 14.60 16.37 15.25
C PHE A 249 13.82 15.05 15.25
N VAL A 250 13.75 14.37 14.09
CA VAL A 250 13.15 13.03 13.99
C VAL A 250 13.92 12.02 14.84
N ILE A 251 15.25 12.02 14.79
CA ILE A 251 16.08 11.12 15.61
C ILE A 251 15.98 11.50 17.10
N PHE A 252 15.86 12.78 17.44
CA PHE A 252 15.72 13.21 18.83
C PHE A 252 14.37 12.76 19.42
N PHE A 253 13.26 12.99 18.72
CA PHE A 253 11.93 12.64 19.21
C PHE A 253 11.54 11.17 18.97
N PHE A 254 12.05 10.54 17.92
CA PHE A 254 11.72 9.15 17.55
C PHE A 254 12.92 8.20 17.64
N GLY A 255 14.06 8.61 18.20
CA GLY A 255 15.29 7.80 18.24
C GLY A 255 15.10 6.47 18.95
N GLY A 256 14.37 6.46 20.07
CA GLY A 256 14.02 5.20 20.73
C GLY A 256 13.09 4.33 19.86
N LEU A 257 12.15 4.92 19.13
CA LEU A 257 11.22 4.20 18.26
C LEU A 257 11.95 3.58 17.06
N ILE A 258 12.91 4.33 16.51
CA ILE A 258 13.81 3.89 15.45
C ILE A 258 14.70 2.76 15.97
N SER A 259 15.25 2.89 17.19
CA SER A 259 16.06 1.84 17.82
C SER A 259 15.25 0.56 18.03
N GLU A 260 14.06 0.63 18.62
CA GLU A 260 13.15 -0.52 18.79
C GLU A 260 12.81 -1.18 17.45
N THR A 261 12.52 -0.37 16.43
CA THR A 261 12.23 -0.88 15.08
C THR A 261 13.47 -1.51 14.46
N TYR A 262 14.64 -0.91 14.61
CA TYR A 262 15.91 -1.47 14.13
C TYR A 262 16.18 -2.83 14.76
N GLN A 263 16.04 -2.96 16.08
CA GLN A 263 16.24 -4.22 16.78
C GLN A 263 15.27 -5.30 16.25
N MET A 264 14.00 -4.94 16.02
CA MET A 264 13.00 -5.87 15.49
C MET A 264 13.32 -6.39 14.08
N TYR A 265 13.99 -5.60 13.23
CA TYR A 265 14.28 -5.99 11.85
C TYR A 265 15.67 -6.61 11.66
N PHE A 266 16.65 -6.27 12.50
CA PHE A 266 18.07 -6.54 12.22
C PHE A 266 18.83 -7.25 13.33
N THR A 267 18.22 -7.50 14.48
CA THR A 267 18.91 -8.19 15.59
C THR A 267 18.11 -9.36 16.11
N ASP A 268 18.80 -10.44 16.44
CA ASP A 268 18.23 -11.66 17.02
C ASP A 268 17.96 -11.57 18.54
N SER A 269 18.08 -10.37 19.11
CA SER A 269 18.08 -10.13 20.55
C SER A 269 16.76 -10.48 21.27
N GLY A 270 15.74 -10.96 20.55
CA GLY A 270 14.46 -11.37 21.14
C GLY A 270 13.58 -12.28 20.28
N GLY A 271 14.14 -12.99 19.28
CA GLY A 271 13.35 -13.88 18.43
C GLY A 271 12.24 -13.14 17.66
N SER A 272 12.59 -12.04 16.99
CA SER A 272 11.61 -11.28 16.21
C SER A 272 11.19 -12.03 14.95
N ALA A 273 9.88 -12.13 14.72
CA ALA A 273 9.31 -12.70 13.51
C ALA A 273 9.81 -11.99 12.23
N ARG A 274 10.02 -10.67 12.26
CA ARG A 274 10.47 -9.91 11.09
C ARG A 274 11.92 -10.22 10.73
N TYR A 275 12.80 -10.26 11.72
CA TYR A 275 14.19 -10.68 11.54
C TYR A 275 14.27 -12.12 11.04
N ALA A 276 13.50 -13.04 11.65
CA ALA A 276 13.46 -14.44 11.24
C ALA A 276 13.00 -14.63 9.78
N PHE A 277 11.99 -13.88 9.33
CA PHE A 277 11.60 -13.89 7.91
C PHE A 277 12.68 -13.33 6.99
N LEU A 278 13.36 -12.24 7.38
CA LEU A 278 14.44 -11.68 6.60
C LEU A 278 15.57 -12.70 6.42
N VAL A 279 16.09 -13.24 7.53
CA VAL A 279 17.17 -14.25 7.48
C VAL A 279 16.72 -15.50 6.73
N GLY A 280 15.52 -16.02 7.02
CA GLY A 280 14.97 -17.18 6.32
C GLY A 280 14.83 -16.96 4.81
N SER A 281 14.38 -15.77 4.38
CA SER A 281 14.28 -15.45 2.94
C SER A 281 15.64 -15.39 2.25
N LEU A 282 16.68 -14.93 2.94
CA LEU A 282 18.05 -14.90 2.41
C LEU A 282 18.65 -16.31 2.32
N SER A 283 18.39 -17.17 3.31
CA SER A 283 18.78 -18.57 3.26
C SER A 283 18.09 -19.31 2.11
N ILE A 284 16.78 -19.10 1.93
CA ILE A 284 16.02 -19.63 0.78
C ILE A 284 16.64 -19.18 -0.54
N ILE A 285 16.95 -17.89 -0.69
CA ILE A 285 17.59 -17.37 -1.91
C ILE A 285 18.91 -18.09 -2.19
N LYS A 286 19.71 -18.36 -1.15
CA LYS A 286 21.00 -19.04 -1.29
C LYS A 286 20.82 -20.50 -1.72
N ASP A 287 19.85 -21.19 -1.14
CA ASP A 287 19.64 -22.63 -1.34
C ASP A 287 18.90 -22.95 -2.65
N PHE A 288 18.02 -22.05 -3.11
CA PHE A 288 17.13 -22.26 -4.26
C PHE A 288 17.43 -21.35 -5.46
N PHE A 289 18.61 -20.73 -5.50
CA PHE A 289 18.99 -19.83 -6.59
C PHE A 289 18.81 -20.48 -7.99
N PRO A 290 18.22 -19.77 -8.97
CA PRO A 290 17.76 -18.38 -8.95
C PRO A 290 16.30 -18.20 -8.51
N LEU A 291 15.60 -19.31 -8.25
CA LEU A 291 14.19 -19.39 -7.88
C LEU A 291 14.03 -19.25 -6.35
N GLY A 292 12.78 -19.38 -5.90
CA GLY A 292 12.44 -19.46 -4.47
C GLY A 292 11.75 -20.78 -4.16
N VAL A 293 11.06 -20.84 -3.03
CA VAL A 293 10.28 -22.01 -2.63
C VAL A 293 8.86 -22.04 -3.20
N GLY A 294 8.42 -20.96 -3.84
CA GLY A 294 7.12 -20.86 -4.51
C GLY A 294 6.04 -20.08 -3.78
N PHE A 295 4.98 -19.69 -4.50
CA PHE A 295 3.82 -19.06 -3.87
C PHE A 295 3.18 -19.99 -2.83
N SER A 296 2.59 -19.38 -1.80
CA SER A 296 1.96 -20.04 -0.64
C SER A 296 2.94 -20.71 0.32
N LYS A 297 4.23 -20.36 0.27
CA LYS A 297 5.29 -21.09 1.00
C LYS A 297 6.13 -20.25 1.93
N PHE A 298 6.09 -18.93 1.84
CA PHE A 298 6.91 -18.11 2.73
C PHE A 298 6.34 -16.72 2.98
N GLY A 299 6.07 -16.37 4.24
CA GLY A 299 5.70 -15.00 4.64
C GLY A 299 4.34 -14.52 4.10
N THR A 300 3.47 -15.43 3.66
CA THR A 300 2.14 -15.13 3.10
C THR A 300 1.02 -15.78 3.89
N TYR A 301 -0.22 -15.31 3.71
CA TYR A 301 -1.39 -15.89 4.37
C TYR A 301 -1.48 -17.41 4.21
N TYR A 302 -1.38 -17.91 2.97
CA TYR A 302 -1.48 -19.35 2.71
C TYR A 302 -0.27 -20.17 3.17
N ALA A 303 0.90 -19.54 3.33
CA ALA A 303 2.04 -20.18 3.99
C ALA A 303 1.76 -20.44 5.48
N GLN A 304 0.93 -19.63 6.12
CA GLN A 304 0.54 -19.80 7.53
C GLN A 304 -0.60 -20.80 7.68
N VAL A 305 -1.65 -20.66 6.86
CA VAL A 305 -2.82 -21.55 6.91
C VAL A 305 -2.41 -23.00 6.71
N ASN A 306 -1.47 -23.27 5.80
CA ASN A 306 -0.95 -24.61 5.57
C ASN A 306 0.25 -24.97 6.44
N TYR A 307 0.72 -24.05 7.28
CA TYR A 307 1.97 -24.13 8.03
C TYR A 307 3.13 -24.70 7.22
N SER A 308 3.71 -23.84 6.37
CA SER A 308 4.75 -24.17 5.40
C SER A 308 5.87 -25.05 5.98
N GLU A 309 6.26 -26.08 5.23
CA GLU A 309 7.37 -26.96 5.55
C GLU A 309 8.68 -26.18 5.75
N TRP A 310 8.82 -25.04 5.06
CA TRP A 310 9.98 -24.18 5.16
C TRP A 310 10.09 -23.45 6.50
N TYR A 311 8.99 -23.33 7.25
CA TYR A 311 9.06 -22.77 8.60
C TYR A 311 9.76 -23.73 9.57
N TYR A 312 9.63 -25.04 9.36
CA TYR A 312 10.43 -26.03 10.09
C TYR A 312 11.86 -26.08 9.59
N ALA A 313 12.04 -26.12 8.25
CA ALA A 313 13.37 -26.26 7.65
C ALA A 313 14.33 -25.12 8.04
N TYR A 314 13.81 -23.90 8.17
CA TYR A 314 14.59 -22.72 8.56
C TYR A 314 14.40 -22.28 10.03
N GLY A 315 13.77 -23.11 10.87
CA GLY A 315 13.65 -22.87 12.31
C GLY A 315 12.68 -21.75 12.74
N LEU A 316 11.91 -21.18 11.80
CA LEU A 316 10.88 -20.16 12.10
C LEU A 316 9.81 -20.70 13.05
N ASN A 317 9.59 -22.02 13.08
CA ASN A 317 8.64 -22.68 13.97
C ASN A 317 8.95 -22.52 15.47
N THR A 318 10.17 -22.09 15.82
CA THR A 318 10.58 -21.84 17.20
C THR A 318 10.42 -20.37 17.61
N VAL A 319 10.18 -19.49 16.65
CA VAL A 319 10.12 -18.04 16.83
C VAL A 319 8.74 -17.63 17.37
N TRP A 320 8.71 -16.75 18.36
CA TRP A 320 7.45 -16.30 18.97
C TRP A 320 6.56 -15.60 17.93
N GLY A 321 5.28 -16.00 17.89
CA GLY A 321 4.31 -15.53 16.91
C GLY A 321 4.50 -16.06 15.48
N LEU A 322 5.37 -17.06 15.28
CA LEU A 322 5.48 -17.88 14.07
C LEU A 322 5.34 -19.39 14.35
N LYS A 323 5.05 -19.77 15.60
CA LYS A 323 4.92 -21.17 16.03
C LYS A 323 3.67 -21.81 15.45
N PRO A 324 3.63 -23.16 15.31
CA PRO A 324 2.41 -23.84 14.91
C PRO A 324 1.27 -23.49 15.88
N GLY A 325 0.10 -23.12 15.36
CA GLY A 325 -1.06 -22.69 16.16
C GLY A 325 -0.99 -21.27 16.74
N ASN A 326 0.12 -20.54 16.55
CA ASN A 326 0.29 -19.17 17.03
C ASN A 326 1.14 -18.36 16.03
N ILE A 327 0.49 -17.86 14.97
CA ILE A 327 1.13 -17.20 13.82
C ILE A 327 0.67 -15.74 13.67
N PHE A 328 0.69 -14.99 14.76
CA PHE A 328 0.21 -13.60 14.76
C PHE A 328 1.04 -12.67 13.84
N PHE A 329 2.30 -12.99 13.55
CA PHE A 329 3.19 -12.13 12.75
C PHE A 329 3.52 -12.71 11.37
N GLY A 330 2.80 -13.72 10.91
CA GLY A 330 3.18 -14.40 9.67
C GLY A 330 3.10 -13.54 8.40
N MET A 331 2.40 -12.40 8.44
CA MET A 331 2.27 -11.43 7.33
C MET A 331 3.00 -10.11 7.60
N ASP A 332 3.83 -10.04 8.64
CA ASP A 332 4.44 -8.78 9.10
C ASP A 332 5.57 -8.26 8.21
N THR A 333 5.88 -8.97 7.12
CA THR A 333 6.91 -8.60 6.15
C THR A 333 6.40 -8.81 4.72
N PHE A 334 6.87 -7.98 3.79
CA PHE A 334 6.48 -8.04 2.38
C PHE A 334 7.63 -8.48 1.47
N TRP A 335 8.76 -7.79 1.52
CA TRP A 335 9.93 -8.14 0.71
C TRP A 335 10.51 -9.53 1.02
N PRO A 336 10.65 -9.96 2.29
CA PRO A 336 11.04 -11.33 2.60
C PRO A 336 10.09 -12.39 2.02
N ALA A 337 8.79 -12.10 1.93
CA ALA A 337 7.83 -13.00 1.29
C ALA A 337 8.10 -13.12 -0.22
N ILE A 338 8.28 -12.00 -0.93
CA ILE A 338 8.63 -12.00 -2.36
C ILE A 338 9.95 -12.76 -2.59
N MET A 339 10.96 -12.46 -1.79
CA MET A 339 12.28 -13.08 -1.86
C MET A 339 12.23 -14.58 -1.61
N GLY A 340 11.55 -15.02 -0.55
CA GLY A 340 11.40 -16.43 -0.23
C GLY A 340 10.58 -17.18 -1.28
N GLU A 341 9.44 -16.65 -1.71
CA GLU A 341 8.55 -17.35 -2.63
C GLU A 341 9.04 -17.35 -4.08
N THR A 342 9.75 -16.32 -4.53
CA THR A 342 10.09 -16.16 -5.96
C THR A 342 11.59 -16.05 -6.26
N GLY A 343 12.43 -16.05 -5.21
CA GLY A 343 13.87 -15.98 -5.35
C GLY A 343 14.38 -14.65 -5.88
N VAL A 344 15.65 -14.65 -6.29
CA VAL A 344 16.31 -13.47 -6.88
C VAL A 344 15.66 -13.09 -8.21
N LEU A 345 15.34 -14.08 -9.05
CA LEU A 345 14.76 -13.83 -10.37
C LEU A 345 13.40 -13.13 -10.26
N GLY A 346 12.50 -13.66 -9.44
CA GLY A 346 11.17 -13.07 -9.25
C GLY A 346 11.25 -11.70 -8.58
N THR A 347 12.14 -11.54 -7.59
CA THR A 347 12.37 -10.25 -6.93
C THR A 347 12.81 -9.17 -7.93
N ILE A 348 13.75 -9.47 -8.83
CA ILE A 348 14.20 -8.51 -9.87
C ILE A 348 13.03 -8.14 -10.79
N ILE A 349 12.26 -9.13 -11.27
CA ILE A 349 11.10 -8.88 -12.13
C ILE A 349 10.08 -7.97 -11.42
N TYR A 350 9.82 -8.21 -10.14
CA TYR A 350 8.90 -7.42 -9.33
C TYR A 350 9.39 -5.97 -9.17
N VAL A 351 10.68 -5.76 -8.89
CA VAL A 351 11.28 -4.42 -8.81
C VAL A 351 11.17 -3.69 -10.16
N VAL A 352 11.41 -4.38 -11.28
CA VAL A 352 11.27 -3.81 -12.63
C VAL A 352 9.81 -3.45 -12.94
N LEU A 353 8.84 -4.25 -12.48
CA LEU A 353 7.41 -3.95 -12.57
C LEU A 353 7.06 -2.65 -11.83
N LEU A 354 7.48 -2.52 -10.58
CA LEU A 354 7.27 -1.30 -9.78
C LEU A 354 7.95 -0.08 -10.42
N ALA A 355 9.18 -0.23 -10.90
CA ALA A 355 9.91 0.83 -11.58
C ALA A 355 9.23 1.28 -12.89
N THR A 356 8.63 0.33 -13.63
CA THR A 356 7.88 0.61 -14.85
C THR A 356 6.65 1.48 -14.55
N ILE A 357 5.90 1.15 -13.49
CA ILE A 357 4.74 1.93 -13.02
C ILE A 357 5.20 3.32 -12.56
N MET A 358 6.25 3.40 -11.73
CA MET A 358 6.81 4.68 -11.24
C MET A 358 7.22 5.59 -12.40
N LYS A 359 7.97 5.06 -13.38
CA LYS A 359 8.42 5.81 -14.56
C LYS A 359 7.24 6.31 -15.39
N ALA A 360 6.19 5.50 -15.53
CA ALA A 360 4.99 5.90 -16.25
C ALA A 360 4.24 7.03 -15.53
N LEU A 361 4.06 6.94 -14.20
CA LEU A 361 3.44 8.00 -13.39
C LEU A 361 4.23 9.30 -13.46
N TYR A 362 5.55 9.24 -13.29
CA TYR A 362 6.43 10.40 -13.38
C TYR A 362 6.34 11.08 -14.76
N ARG A 363 6.31 10.27 -15.82
CA ARG A 363 6.17 10.75 -17.20
C ARG A 363 4.78 11.37 -17.46
N ASN A 364 3.72 10.87 -16.81
CA ASN A 364 2.39 11.48 -16.89
C ASN A 364 2.38 12.82 -16.17
N TYR A 365 2.91 12.88 -14.94
CA TYR A 365 3.07 14.12 -14.18
C TYR A 365 3.81 15.21 -14.97
N LYS A 366 4.96 14.89 -15.55
CA LYS A 366 5.73 15.85 -16.36
C LYS A 366 4.95 16.39 -17.56
N THR A 367 4.20 15.52 -18.24
CA THR A 367 3.40 15.95 -19.40
C THR A 367 2.21 16.81 -18.97
N ASP A 368 1.53 16.45 -17.87
CA ASP A 368 0.40 17.24 -17.39
C ASP A 368 0.80 18.64 -16.92
N VAL A 369 1.95 18.77 -16.24
CA VAL A 369 2.53 20.08 -15.88
C VAL A 369 2.83 20.93 -17.13
N SER A 370 3.14 20.29 -18.27
CA SER A 370 3.48 20.97 -19.51
C SER A 370 2.28 21.33 -20.40
N VAL A 371 1.16 20.61 -20.28
CA VAL A 371 0.09 20.63 -21.31
C VAL A 371 -1.30 21.01 -20.76
N ASN A 372 -1.62 20.76 -19.49
CA ASN A 372 -3.02 20.75 -19.00
C ASN A 372 -3.30 21.64 -17.78
N GLY A 373 -4.58 22.02 -17.60
CA GLY A 373 -5.09 22.80 -16.46
C GLY A 373 -5.00 22.08 -15.09
N LYS A 374 -5.31 22.83 -14.02
CA LYS A 374 -5.11 22.44 -12.60
C LYS A 374 -5.59 21.01 -12.25
N SER A 375 -6.77 20.60 -12.73
CA SER A 375 -7.38 19.31 -12.39
C SER A 375 -6.54 18.07 -12.78
N CYS A 376 -5.94 18.04 -13.96
CA CYS A 376 -5.12 16.91 -14.43
C CYS A 376 -3.80 16.81 -13.64
N SER A 377 -3.19 17.96 -13.32
CA SER A 377 -2.00 18.03 -12.47
C SER A 377 -2.24 17.44 -11.08
N PHE A 378 -3.43 17.62 -10.50
CA PHE A 378 -3.77 17.02 -9.20
C PHE A 378 -3.77 15.49 -9.26
N ILE A 379 -4.41 14.89 -10.27
CA ILE A 379 -4.52 13.42 -10.42
C ILE A 379 -3.14 12.79 -10.58
N ALA A 380 -2.32 13.34 -11.48
CA ALA A 380 -0.99 12.80 -11.76
C ALA A 380 -0.05 12.95 -10.55
N LEU A 381 -0.05 14.12 -9.89
CA LEU A 381 0.79 14.36 -8.71
C LEU A 381 0.37 13.51 -7.52
N SER A 382 -0.92 13.47 -7.19
CA SER A 382 -1.41 12.68 -6.06
C SER A 382 -1.13 11.20 -6.23
N SER A 383 -1.36 10.64 -7.41
CA SER A 383 -1.11 9.22 -7.68
C SER A 383 0.38 8.88 -7.67
N LEU A 384 1.24 9.79 -8.16
CA LEU A 384 2.69 9.63 -8.07
C LEU A 384 3.17 9.61 -6.60
N LEU A 385 2.73 10.58 -5.79
CA LEU A 385 3.16 10.66 -4.39
C LEU A 385 2.57 9.53 -3.53
N VAL A 386 1.34 9.10 -3.78
CA VAL A 386 0.73 7.93 -3.13
C VAL A 386 1.50 6.66 -3.50
N PHE A 387 1.96 6.51 -4.75
CA PHE A 387 2.78 5.37 -5.14
C PHE A 387 4.17 5.41 -4.48
N VAL A 388 4.77 6.60 -4.30
CA VAL A 388 6.00 6.76 -3.50
C VAL A 388 5.77 6.36 -2.04
N GLN A 389 4.66 6.79 -1.42
CA GLN A 389 4.28 6.34 -0.08
C GLN A 389 4.15 4.81 -0.03
N ALA A 390 3.52 4.20 -1.03
CA ALA A 390 3.33 2.76 -1.08
C ALA A 390 4.66 2.00 -1.07
N LEU A 391 5.67 2.49 -1.80
CA LEU A 391 7.01 1.88 -1.78
C LEU A 391 7.66 1.96 -0.38
N VAL A 392 7.54 3.08 0.32
CA VAL A 392 8.07 3.22 1.69
C VAL A 392 7.35 2.26 2.64
N GLU A 393 6.02 2.22 2.58
CA GLU A 393 5.20 1.35 3.43
C GLU A 393 5.45 -0.13 3.17
N SER A 394 5.75 -0.52 1.93
CA SER A 394 6.07 -1.90 1.54
C SER A 394 7.32 -2.46 2.25
N THR A 395 8.16 -1.61 2.82
CA THR A 395 9.32 -2.05 3.61
C THR A 395 8.92 -2.74 4.91
N GLY A 396 7.70 -2.49 5.42
CA GLY A 396 7.25 -3.04 6.70
C GLY A 396 5.84 -3.63 6.72
N GLU A 397 5.11 -3.66 5.61
CA GLU A 397 3.76 -4.24 5.51
C GLU A 397 3.41 -4.65 4.07
N GLN A 398 2.49 -5.60 3.89
CA GLN A 398 2.04 -6.11 2.59
C GLN A 398 1.05 -5.18 1.86
N ILE A 399 1.44 -3.92 1.69
CA ILE A 399 0.56 -2.85 1.18
C ILE A 399 0.00 -3.11 -0.22
N PHE A 400 0.70 -3.89 -1.05
CA PHE A 400 0.26 -4.22 -2.40
C PHE A 400 -0.75 -5.39 -2.44
N ASN A 401 -0.84 -6.16 -1.36
CA ASN A 401 -1.65 -7.38 -1.29
C ASN A 401 -2.84 -7.24 -0.33
N SER A 402 -2.82 -6.30 0.61
CA SER A 402 -3.87 -6.17 1.64
C SER A 402 -4.83 -5.02 1.35
N SER A 403 -6.12 -5.26 1.62
CA SER A 403 -7.13 -4.22 1.73
C SER A 403 -6.91 -3.42 3.02
N PRO A 404 -7.24 -2.12 3.08
CA PRO A 404 -7.81 -1.26 2.03
C PRO A 404 -6.79 -0.72 1.01
N GLN A 405 -5.49 -0.87 1.28
CA GLN A 405 -4.45 -0.12 0.58
C GLN A 405 -4.36 -0.51 -0.90
N ASN A 406 -4.42 -1.79 -1.21
CA ASN A 406 -4.35 -2.32 -2.59
C ASN A 406 -5.42 -1.69 -3.52
N ILE A 407 -6.68 -1.57 -3.07
CA ILE A 407 -7.78 -1.01 -3.86
C ILE A 407 -7.61 0.49 -4.02
N VAL A 408 -7.33 1.22 -2.94
CA VAL A 408 -7.18 2.68 -2.97
C VAL A 408 -6.03 3.09 -3.88
N ILE A 409 -4.86 2.46 -3.71
CA ILE A 409 -3.67 2.71 -4.55
C ILE A 409 -3.93 2.27 -5.98
N GLY A 410 -4.53 1.09 -6.18
CA GLY A 410 -4.84 0.55 -7.51
C GLY A 410 -5.77 1.46 -8.32
N ILE A 411 -6.81 2.02 -7.69
CA ILE A 411 -7.73 2.98 -8.33
C ILE A 411 -6.97 4.25 -8.75
N MET A 412 -6.19 4.84 -7.84
CA MET A 412 -5.47 6.08 -8.12
C MET A 412 -4.43 5.91 -9.23
N VAL A 413 -3.57 4.90 -9.10
CA VAL A 413 -2.51 4.62 -10.06
C VAL A 413 -3.08 4.22 -11.42
N GLY A 414 -4.04 3.30 -11.46
CA GLY A 414 -4.66 2.85 -12.70
C GLY A 414 -5.36 3.98 -13.45
N PHE A 415 -6.14 4.81 -12.73
CA PHE A 415 -6.81 5.95 -13.32
C PHE A 415 -5.82 7.01 -13.84
N ALA A 416 -4.79 7.36 -13.08
CA ALA A 416 -3.78 8.33 -13.52
C ALA A 416 -2.97 7.84 -14.73
N LEU A 417 -2.71 6.53 -14.83
CA LEU A 417 -2.02 5.95 -15.97
C LEU A 417 -2.88 5.87 -17.24
N SER A 418 -4.21 5.76 -17.10
CA SER A 418 -5.14 5.74 -18.22
C SER A 418 -5.17 7.06 -19.02
N LYS A 419 -4.88 8.20 -18.37
CA LYS A 419 -5.02 9.54 -18.97
C LYS A 419 -4.04 9.82 -20.11
N LYS A 420 -3.02 8.98 -20.36
CA LYS A 420 -2.03 9.18 -21.44
C LYS A 420 -2.30 8.42 -22.75
N LEU A 421 -3.55 7.99 -22.98
CA LEU A 421 -4.01 7.46 -24.28
C LEU A 421 -5.03 8.36 -24.99
N ARG A 422 -5.36 9.54 -24.47
CA ARG A 422 -6.29 10.47 -25.13
C ARG A 422 -5.59 11.69 -25.71
N ASN A 423 -4.68 11.44 -26.65
CA ASN A 423 -4.47 12.39 -27.74
C ASN A 423 -5.65 12.23 -28.72
N GLY A 424 -6.68 13.05 -28.57
CA GLY A 424 -7.65 13.29 -29.65
C GLY A 424 -9.07 12.72 -29.51
N ILE A 425 -9.33 11.76 -28.61
CA ILE A 425 -10.72 11.29 -28.42
C ILE A 425 -11.35 12.05 -27.24
N LYS A 426 -12.02 13.14 -27.58
CA LYS A 426 -13.12 13.69 -26.78
C LYS A 426 -14.09 12.55 -26.47
N ILE A 427 -14.16 12.11 -25.22
CA ILE A 427 -15.35 11.41 -24.75
C ILE A 427 -16.12 12.44 -23.95
N TYR A 428 -17.02 13.12 -24.66
CA TYR A 428 -18.15 13.75 -24.02
C TYR A 428 -19.14 12.65 -23.62
N ASP A 429 -19.76 12.91 -22.46
CA ASP A 429 -20.97 12.32 -21.85
C ASP A 429 -20.87 11.06 -20.97
#